data_AF-A0A1H0P0N1-F1
#
_entry.id   AF-A0A1H0P0N1-F1
#
_cell.length_a   1.000
_cell.length_b   1.000
_cell.length_c   1.000
_cell.angle_alpha   90.00
_cell.angle_beta   90.00
_cell.angle_gamma   90.00
#
_symmetry.space_group_name_H-M   'P 1'
#
loop_
_entity.id
_entity.type
_entity.pdbx_description
1 polymer ?
#
loop_
_entity_poly.entity_id
_entity_poly.type
_entity_poly.pdbx_seq_one_letter_code
_entity_poly.pdbx_strand_id
1 'polypeptide(L)' 'MRTWVCAGVVALVLTVFAVQLVTGPYETDGPVVLPVTYSHGLHAGDVPVLVGWVLAMVALVLLARRPAR' A
#
# COMPACT_ATOMS: atom_id res chain seq x y z
N MET A 1 -1.64 -9.14 -22.34
CA MET A 1 -2.77 -8.22 -22.03
C MET A 1 -3.52 -8.62 -20.76
N ARG A 2 -4.11 -9.84 -20.66
CA ARG A 2 -4.91 -10.28 -19.48
C ARG A 2 -4.17 -10.19 -18.13
N THR A 3 -2.91 -10.63 -18.06
CA THR A 3 -2.10 -10.57 -16.83
C THR A 3 -1.90 -9.15 -16.31
N TRP A 4 -1.70 -8.19 -17.22
CA TRP A 4 -1.55 -6.78 -16.89
C TRP A 4 -2.85 -6.14 -16.42
N VAL A 5 -3.99 -6.51 -17.00
CA VAL A 5 -5.31 -6.05 -16.51
C VAL A 5 -5.57 -6.59 -15.10
N CYS A 6 -5.35 -7.89 -14.87
CA CYS A 6 -5.48 -8.47 -13.53
C CYS A 6 -4.51 -7.84 -12.52
N ALA A 7 -3.26 -7.62 -12.92
CA ALA A 7 -2.29 -6.92 -12.09
C ALA A 7 -2.72 -5.48 -11.77
N GLY A 8 -3.28 -4.76 -12.74
CA GLY A 8 -3.83 -3.42 -12.51
C GLY A 8 -4.96 -3.40 -11.47
N VAL A 9 -5.89 -4.36 -11.56
CA VAL A 9 -6.98 -4.48 -10.57
C VAL A 9 -6.45 -4.78 -9.17
N VAL A 10 -5.51 -5.73 -9.05
CA VAL A 10 -4.90 -6.06 -7.75
C VAL A 10 -4.14 -4.88 -7.18
N ALA A 11 -3.38 -4.15 -8.00
CA ALA A 11 -2.68 -2.94 -7.59
C ALA A 11 -3.65 -1.87 -7.07
N LEU A 12 -4.76 -1.64 -7.77
CA LEU A 12 -5.79 -0.70 -7.35
C LEU A 12 -6.36 -1.08 -5.98
N VAL A 13 -6.76 -2.34 -5.82
CA VAL A 13 -7.34 -2.85 -4.56
C VAL A 13 -6.36 -2.70 -3.39
N LEU A 14 -5.10 -3.11 -3.57
CA LEU A 14 -4.07 -2.98 -2.54
C LEU A 14 -3.81 -1.51 -2.16
N THR A 15 -3.87 -0.61 -3.13
CA THR A 15 -3.70 0.83 -2.89
C THR A 15 -4.86 1.40 -2.11
N VAL A 16 -6.10 1.03 -2.43
CA VAL A 16 -7.29 1.45 -1.68
C VAL A 16 -7.20 0.98 -0.22
N PHE A 17 -6.82 -0.28 0.02
CA PHE A 17 -6.64 -0.78 1.38
C PHE A 17 -5.49 -0.10 2.13
N ALA A 18 -4.34 0.10 1.48
CA ALA A 18 -3.21 0.80 2.10
C ALA A 18 -3.59 2.24 2.48
N VAL A 19 -4.28 2.96 1.61
CA VAL A 19 -4.80 4.30 1.92
C VAL A 19 -5.75 4.25 3.11
N GLN A 20 -6.74 3.36 3.11
CA GLN A 20 -7.69 3.26 4.22
C GLN A 20 -7.04 2.90 5.56
N LEU A 21 -6.02 2.04 5.55
CA LEU A 21 -5.29 1.69 6.76
C LEU A 21 -4.49 2.89 7.29
N VAL A 22 -3.88 3.67 6.40
CA VAL A 22 -3.08 4.85 6.77
C VAL A 22 -3.93 6.07 7.16
N THR A 23 -5.11 6.24 6.54
CA THR A 23 -6.01 7.37 6.82
C THR A 23 -7.11 7.03 7.82
N GLY A 24 -7.15 5.79 8.31
CA GLY A 24 -8.16 5.35 9.26
C GLY A 24 -8.02 6.12 10.58
N PRO A 25 -9.12 6.52 11.24
CA PRO A 25 -9.07 7.15 12.55
C PRO A 25 -8.73 6.08 13.59
N TYR A 26 -7.45 5.73 13.71
CA TYR A 26 -6.96 4.81 14.74
C TYR A 26 -6.44 5.63 15.91
N GLU A 27 -7.18 5.61 17.02
CA GLU A 27 -6.76 6.28 18.27
C GLU A 27 -5.53 5.61 18.94
N THR A 28 -4.90 4.62 18.30
CA THR A 28 -3.91 3.70 18.91
C THR A 28 -2.58 3.57 18.16
N ASP A 29 -2.29 4.38 17.15
CA ASP A 29 -1.12 4.16 16.26
C ASP A 29 0.24 4.65 16.77
N GLY A 30 0.31 5.03 18.05
CA GLY A 30 1.56 5.47 18.67
C GLY A 30 2.02 6.85 18.18
N PRO A 31 3.30 7.23 18.40
CA PRO A 31 3.77 8.56 18.06
C PRO A 31 3.77 8.80 16.55
N VAL A 32 3.45 10.02 16.14
CA VAL A 32 3.62 10.50 14.77
C VAL A 32 5.10 10.43 14.40
N VAL A 33 5.44 9.68 13.36
CA VAL A 33 6.82 9.53 12.85
C VAL A 33 7.13 10.55 11.76
N LEU A 34 6.12 10.95 10.97
CA LEU A 34 6.28 11.92 9.90
C LEU A 34 5.03 12.80 9.74
N PRO A 35 5.09 14.12 9.98
CA PRO A 35 3.95 15.00 9.74
C PRO A 35 3.71 15.16 8.23
N VAL A 36 2.51 14.81 7.76
CA VAL A 36 2.09 14.95 6.35
C VAL A 36 1.32 16.25 6.13
N THR A 37 0.58 16.71 7.14
CA THR A 37 -0.20 17.95 7.16
C THR A 37 -0.35 18.44 8.60
N TYR A 38 -0.79 19.69 8.80
CA TYR A 38 -1.02 20.29 10.11
C TYR A 38 -1.93 19.46 11.04
N SER A 39 -2.82 18.64 10.47
CA SER A 39 -3.77 17.79 11.18
C SER A 39 -3.61 16.28 10.90
N HIS A 40 -2.61 15.86 10.11
CA HIS A 40 -2.39 14.45 9.77
C HIS A 40 -0.89 14.13 9.77
N GLY A 41 -0.51 13.14 10.57
CA GLY A 41 0.82 12.55 10.57
C GLY A 41 0.74 11.09 10.16
N LEU A 42 1.80 10.60 9.52
CA LEU A 42 2.09 9.17 9.44
C LEU A 42 2.52 8.70 10.82
N HIS A 43 1.80 7.71 11.32
CA HIS A 43 2.05 7.07 12.61
C HIS A 43 2.98 5.88 12.46
N ALA A 44 3.54 5.41 13.59
CA ALA A 44 4.42 4.26 13.59
C ALA A 44 3.72 3.00 13.05
N GLY A 45 2.41 2.89 13.25
CA GLY A 45 1.54 1.85 12.69
C GLY A 45 1.49 1.84 11.15
N ASP A 46 1.74 2.97 10.49
CA ASP A 46 1.64 3.09 9.03
C ASP A 46 2.88 2.55 8.29
N VAL A 47 4.03 2.53 8.97
CA VAL A 47 5.30 2.05 8.41
C VAL A 47 5.20 0.62 7.87
N PRO A 48 4.73 -0.38 8.65
CA PRO A 48 4.59 -1.75 8.14
C PRO A 48 3.56 -1.84 7.00
N VAL A 49 2.50 -1.02 7.01
CA VAL A 49 1.49 -0.97 5.94
C VAL A 49 2.12 -0.49 4.63
N LEU A 50 2.88 0.61 4.67
CA LEU A 50 3.58 1.15 3.51
C LEU A 50 4.63 0.18 2.98
N VAL A 51 5.43 -0.44 3.87
CA VAL A 51 6.44 -1.44 3.47
C VAL A 51 5.75 -2.64 2.81
N GLY A 52 4.68 -3.16 3.40
CA GLY A 52 3.91 -4.27 2.84
C GLY A 52 3.33 -3.94 1.47
N TRP A 53 2.78 -2.73 1.30
CA TRP A 53 2.26 -2.26 0.02
C TRP A 53 3.35 -2.17 -1.06
N VAL A 54 4.52 -1.60 -0.75
CA VAL A 54 5.65 -1.53 -1.70
C VAL A 54 6.09 -2.93 -2.13
N LEU A 55 6.28 -3.84 -1.17
CA LEU A 55 6.68 -5.21 -1.47
C LEU A 55 5.65 -5.94 -2.34
N ALA A 56 4.35 -5.75 -2.07
CA ALA A 56 3.28 -6.32 -2.86
C ALA A 56 3.28 -5.78 -4.30
N MET A 57 3.49 -4.47 -4.49
CA MET A 57 3.60 -3.86 -5.83
C MET A 57 4.80 -4.41 -6.61
N VAL A 58 5.96 -4.54 -5.97
CA VAL A 58 7.15 -5.13 -6.59
C VAL A 58 6.89 -6.57 -7.00
N ALA A 59 6.33 -7.39 -6.11
CA ALA A 59 5.99 -8.78 -6.41
C ALA A 59 5.00 -8.89 -7.58
N LEU A 60 4.00 -8.00 -7.63
CA LEU A 60 2.98 -7.98 -8.67
C LEU A 60 3.57 -7.61 -10.04
N VAL A 61 4.47 -6.62 -10.10
CA VAL A 61 5.19 -6.25 -11.32
C VAL A 61 6.08 -7.40 -11.79
N LEU A 62 6.80 -8.05 -10.88
CA LEU A 62 7.64 -9.21 -11.22
C LEU A 62 6.80 -10.35 -11.78
N LEU A 63 5.63 -10.61 -11.20
CA LEU A 63 4.71 -11.65 -11.65
C LEU A 63 4.09 -11.32 -13.01
N ALA A 64 3.65 -10.07 -13.21
CA ALA A 64 3.06 -9.62 -14.48
C ALA A 64 4.06 -9.64 -15.65
N ARG A 65 5.36 -9.52 -15.36
CA ARG A 65 6.45 -9.62 -16.32
C ARG A 65 6.85 -11.07 -16.65
N ARG A 66 6.41 -12.07 -15.88
CA ARG A 66 6.72 -13.46 -16.20
C ARG A 66 6.03 -13.85 -17.51
N PRO A 67 6.75 -14.41 -18.49
CA PRO A 67 6.13 -14.93 -19.69
C PRO A 67 5.18 -16.07 -19.29
N ALA A 68 3.97 -16.06 -19.85
CA ALA A 68 3.05 -17.18 -19.71
C ALA A 68 3.73 -18.42 -20.30
N ARG A 69 4.09 -19.37 -19.44
CA ARG A 69 4.58 -20.70 -19.86
C ARG A 69 3.44 -21.51 -20.44
#